data_AF-A0A353G1V8-F1
#
_entry.id   AF-A0A353G1V8-F1
#
_cell.length_a   1.000
_cell.length_b   1.000
_cell.length_c   1.000
_cell.angle_alpha   90.00
_cell.angle_beta   90.00
_cell.angle_gamma   90.00
#
_symmetry.space_group_name_H-M   'P 1'
#
loop_
_entity.id
_entity.type
_entity.pdbx_description
1 polymer ?
#
loop_
_entity_poly.entity_id
_entity_poly.type
_entity_poly.pdbx_seq_one_letter_code
_entity_poly.pdbx_strand_id
1 'polypeptide(L)'
;HERDISHSSVERAIGPDTTITLDFALNRLAGVVEKLVIYPENMLKNMNKFRGLVMSQRVLLALTQAGVSREDSYRLVQRNAMKVWEQGKDFLEELLADAEVRAALTEEQIREKFDLGYHTKHVDTIFKRVFG
;
A
#
# COMPACT_ATOMS: atom_id res chain seq x y z
N HIS A 1 -51.87 16.02 17.33
CA HIS A 1 -51.07 15.26 18.32
C HIS A 1 -49.61 15.50 18.00
N GLU A 2 -48.87 16.08 18.94
CA GLU A 2 -47.64 16.82 18.68
C GLU A 2 -46.38 16.04 19.12
N ARG A 3 -46.53 15.03 20.00
CA ARG A 3 -45.54 13.98 20.34
C ARG A 3 -46.18 12.85 21.18
N ASP A 4 -45.51 11.69 21.28
CA ASP A 4 -45.75 10.65 22.30
C ASP A 4 -44.50 10.42 23.19
N ILE A 5 -44.56 9.56 24.22
CA ILE A 5 -43.47 9.37 25.21
C ILE A 5 -42.59 8.13 24.97
N SER A 6 -42.86 7.32 23.94
CA SER A 6 -42.19 6.03 23.73
C SER A 6 -40.67 6.13 23.59
N HIS A 7 -40.16 7.22 23.01
CA HIS A 7 -38.73 7.48 22.87
C HIS A 7 -38.02 7.70 24.21
N SER A 8 -38.75 8.16 25.23
CA SER A 8 -38.16 8.63 26.49
C SER A 8 -37.51 7.52 27.31
N SER A 9 -38.01 6.28 27.26
CA SER A 9 -37.36 5.14 27.96
C SER A 9 -36.07 4.72 27.26
N VAL A 10 -36.05 4.75 25.93
CA VAL A 10 -34.87 4.43 25.11
C VAL A 10 -33.80 5.50 25.27
N GLU A 11 -34.15 6.78 25.11
CA GLU A 11 -33.20 7.89 25.19
C GLU A 11 -32.51 8.01 26.57
N ARG A 12 -33.21 7.67 27.65
CA ARG A 12 -32.61 7.63 29.00
C ARG A 12 -31.51 6.58 29.14
N ALA A 13 -31.55 5.52 28.33
CA ALA A 13 -30.48 4.53 28.27
C ALA A 13 -29.43 4.92 27.22
N ILE A 14 -29.83 5.08 25.95
CA ILE A 14 -28.85 5.25 24.87
C ILE A 14 -28.11 6.58 24.95
N GLY A 15 -28.75 7.65 25.43
CA GLY A 15 -28.14 8.97 25.52
C GLY A 15 -26.87 8.96 26.37
N PRO A 16 -26.96 8.63 27.68
CA PRO A 16 -25.78 8.53 28.52
C PRO A 16 -24.84 7.39 28.07
N ASP A 17 -25.35 6.20 27.75
CA ASP A 17 -24.49 5.05 27.43
C ASP A 17 -23.62 5.33 26.20
N THR A 18 -24.21 5.90 25.14
CA THR A 18 -23.49 6.19 23.90
C THR A 18 -22.46 7.30 24.11
N THR A 19 -22.84 8.38 24.81
CA THR A 19 -21.94 9.53 24.97
C THR A 19 -20.78 9.24 25.92
N ILE A 20 -21.03 8.56 27.05
CA ILE A 20 -19.98 8.14 28.00
C ILE A 20 -19.04 7.11 27.35
N THR A 21 -19.60 6.12 26.65
CA THR A 21 -18.76 5.09 25.99
C THR A 21 -17.89 5.72 24.90
N LEU A 22 -18.44 6.64 24.10
CA LEU A 22 -17.69 7.31 23.06
C LEU A 22 -16.58 8.19 23.65
N ASP A 23 -16.86 8.96 24.71
CA ASP A 23 -15.85 9.76 25.40
C ASP A 23 -14.69 8.89 25.91
N PHE A 24 -15.01 7.78 26.57
CA PHE A 24 -14.00 6.83 27.03
C PHE A 24 -13.18 6.25 25.87
N ALA A 25 -13.84 5.81 24.79
CA ALA A 25 -13.18 5.22 23.64
C ALA A 25 -12.23 6.21 22.94
N LEU A 26 -12.65 7.47 22.79
CA LEU A 26 -11.84 8.53 22.19
C LEU A 26 -10.60 8.84 23.05
N ASN A 27 -10.79 9.03 24.37
CA ASN A 27 -9.68 9.25 25.29
C ASN A 27 -8.69 8.09 25.27
N ARG A 28 -9.19 6.85 25.27
CA ARG A 28 -8.34 5.66 25.22
C ARG A 28 -7.57 5.57 23.90
N LEU A 29 -8.23 5.81 22.77
CA LEU A 29 -7.61 5.78 21.45
C LEU A 29 -6.55 6.87 21.29
N ALA A 30 -6.82 8.08 21.75
CA ALA A 30 -5.85 9.18 21.73
C ALA A 30 -4.56 8.78 22.46
N GLY A 31 -4.68 8.20 23.66
CA GLY A 31 -3.52 7.70 24.41
C GLY A 31 -2.79 6.52 23.73
N VAL A 32 -3.50 5.67 22.97
CA VAL A 32 -2.87 4.61 22.17
C VAL A 32 -2.06 5.21 21.02
N VAL A 33 -2.62 6.17 20.28
CA VAL A 33 -1.95 6.83 19.15
C VAL A 33 -0.74 7.64 19.63
N GLU A 34 -0.88 8.39 20.73
CA GLU A 34 0.20 9.20 21.31
C GLU A 34 1.40 8.35 21.74
N LYS A 35 1.15 7.14 22.26
CA LYS A 35 2.19 6.25 22.80
C LYS A 35 2.57 5.13 21.83
N LEU A 36 2.09 5.19 20.59
CA LEU A 36 2.31 4.13 19.61
C LEU A 36 3.79 4.06 19.23
N VAL A 37 4.43 2.92 19.51
CA VAL A 37 5.81 2.66 19.10
C VAL A 37 5.83 2.13 17.67
N ILE A 38 6.42 2.91 16.76
CA ILE A 38 6.60 2.53 15.35
C ILE A 38 7.97 1.89 15.16
N TYR A 39 8.02 0.80 14.37
CA TYR A 39 9.25 0.09 14.03
C TYR A 39 9.51 0.18 12.51
N PRO A 40 10.17 1.25 12.01
CA PRO A 40 10.39 1.47 10.59
C PRO A 40 11.15 0.33 9.90
N GLU A 41 12.13 -0.26 10.58
CA GLU A 41 12.91 -1.39 10.05
C GLU A 41 12.03 -2.61 9.78
N ASN A 42 11.07 -2.90 10.67
CA ASN A 42 10.13 -3.99 10.48
C ASN A 42 9.15 -3.71 9.34
N MET A 43 8.76 -2.45 9.14
CA MET A 43 7.94 -2.04 7.99
C MET A 43 8.67 -2.30 6.68
N LEU A 44 9.93 -1.85 6.57
CA LEU A 44 10.78 -2.07 5.40
C LEU A 44 11.03 -3.56 5.16
N LYS A 45 11.36 -4.31 6.22
CA LYS A 45 11.57 -5.76 6.15
C LYS A 45 10.31 -6.48 5.64
N ASN A 46 9.14 -6.12 6.14
CA ASN A 46 7.87 -6.72 5.72
C ASN A 46 7.54 -6.41 4.25
N MET A 47 7.76 -5.17 3.83
CA MET A 47 7.58 -4.78 2.43
C MET A 47 8.53 -5.55 1.49
N ASN A 48 9.76 -5.80 1.93
CA ASN A 48 10.78 -6.52 1.17
C ASN A 48 10.71 -8.06 1.31
N LYS A 49 9.71 -8.62 2.02
CA LYS A 49 9.54 -10.08 2.16
C LYS A 49 9.45 -10.79 0.81
N PHE A 50 8.86 -10.13 -0.18
CA PHE A 50 8.73 -10.63 -1.53
C PHE A 50 9.73 -9.97 -2.50
N ARG A 51 10.91 -9.57 -2.01
CA ARG A 51 12.11 -9.21 -2.80
C ARG A 51 11.79 -8.44 -4.10
N GLY A 52 11.10 -7.31 -3.95
CA GLY A 52 10.78 -6.41 -5.05
C GLY A 52 9.48 -6.68 -5.81
N LEU A 53 8.71 -7.73 -5.52
CA LEU A 53 7.43 -8.01 -6.22
C LEU A 53 6.41 -6.87 -6.14
N VAL A 54 6.47 -6.03 -5.11
CA VAL A 54 5.65 -4.81 -5.01
C VAL A 54 5.83 -3.87 -6.21
N MET A 55 6.96 -3.97 -6.92
CA MET A 55 7.31 -3.15 -8.09
C MET A 55 6.80 -3.74 -9.41
N SER A 56 6.19 -4.92 -9.41
CA SER A 56 5.73 -5.63 -10.63
C SER A 56 4.85 -4.78 -11.55
N GLN A 57 3.96 -3.96 -10.98
CA GLN A 57 3.11 -3.06 -11.77
C GLN A 57 3.92 -1.98 -12.51
N ARG A 58 4.97 -1.43 -11.88
CA ARG A 58 5.81 -0.41 -12.54
C ARG A 58 6.57 -0.99 -13.72
N VAL A 59 7.05 -2.22 -13.59
CA VAL A 59 7.72 -2.94 -14.67
C VAL A 59 6.75 -3.26 -15.80
N LEU A 60 5.54 -3.73 -15.47
CA LEU A 60 4.48 -4.00 -16.47
C LEU A 60 4.18 -2.73 -17.28
N LEU A 61 3.97 -1.60 -16.61
CA LEU A 61 3.69 -0.33 -17.28
C LEU A 61 4.87 0.13 -18.14
N ALA A 62 6.11 -0.04 -17.67
CA ALA A 62 7.29 0.31 -18.43
C ALA A 62 7.40 -0.53 -19.73
N LEU A 63 7.12 -1.84 -19.67
CA LEU A 63 7.08 -2.70 -20.85
C LEU A 63 6.02 -2.24 -21.86
N THR A 64 4.81 -1.91 -21.37
CA THR A 64 3.75 -1.40 -22.27
C THR A 64 4.12 -0.05 -22.90
N GLN A 65 4.80 0.83 -22.15
CA GLN A 65 5.29 2.12 -22.65
C GLN A 65 6.44 1.97 -23.65
N ALA A 66 7.23 0.91 -23.54
CA ALA A 66 8.26 0.54 -24.49
C ALA A 66 7.72 -0.16 -25.75
N GLY A 67 6.39 -0.32 -25.86
CA GLY A 67 5.72 -0.87 -27.05
C GLY A 67 5.42 -2.37 -27.00
N VAL A 68 5.68 -3.04 -25.88
CA VAL A 68 5.28 -4.44 -25.67
C VAL A 68 3.76 -4.52 -25.49
N SER A 69 3.12 -5.51 -26.09
CA SER A 69 1.68 -5.72 -25.92
C SER A 69 1.33 -5.88 -24.43
N ARG A 70 0.11 -5.51 -24.03
CA ARG A 70 -0.32 -5.65 -22.62
C ARG A 70 -0.31 -7.11 -22.17
N GLU A 71 -0.69 -8.02 -23.05
CA GLU A 71 -0.69 -9.46 -22.81
C GLU A 71 0.74 -9.99 -22.62
N ASP A 72 1.66 -9.62 -23.51
CA ASP A 72 3.07 -10.01 -23.38
C ASP A 72 3.71 -9.39 -22.14
N SER A 73 3.43 -8.13 -21.84
CA SER A 73 3.93 -7.46 -20.64
C SER A 73 3.48 -8.21 -19.37
N TYR A 74 2.23 -8.65 -19.33
CA TYR A 74 1.72 -9.46 -18.23
C TYR A 74 2.43 -10.81 -18.15
N ARG A 75 2.57 -11.54 -19.28
CA ARG A 75 3.28 -12.81 -19.36
C ARG A 75 4.73 -12.71 -18.87
N LEU A 76 5.46 -11.68 -19.32
CA LEU A 76 6.86 -11.43 -18.95
C LEU A 76 7.02 -11.11 -17.46
N VAL A 77 6.17 -10.25 -16.92
CA VAL A 77 6.20 -9.91 -15.49
C VAL A 77 5.80 -11.12 -14.65
N GLN A 78 4.72 -11.81 -15.03
CA GLN A 78 4.20 -12.95 -14.29
C GLN A 78 5.23 -14.08 -14.20
N ARG A 79 5.89 -14.46 -15.31
CA ARG A 79 6.84 -15.58 -15.26
C ARG A 79 8.03 -15.30 -14.33
N ASN A 80 8.50 -14.05 -14.27
CA ASN A 80 9.60 -13.68 -13.38
C ASN A 80 9.11 -13.53 -11.93
N ALA A 81 7.89 -13.03 -11.73
CA ALA A 81 7.28 -12.94 -10.41
C ALA A 81 7.02 -14.33 -9.79
N MET A 82 6.64 -15.33 -10.60
CA MET A 82 6.42 -16.70 -10.12
C MET A 82 7.70 -17.35 -9.58
N LYS A 83 8.86 -17.05 -10.17
CA LYS A 83 10.16 -17.54 -9.64
C LYS A 83 10.47 -16.98 -8.26
N VAL A 84 10.07 -15.74 -7.97
CA VAL A 84 10.20 -15.16 -6.63
C VAL A 84 9.31 -15.90 -5.64
N TRP A 85 8.07 -16.22 -6.03
CA TRP A 85 7.12 -16.95 -5.20
C TRP A 85 7.53 -18.39 -4.92
N GLU A 86 7.92 -19.14 -5.95
CA GLU A 86 8.20 -20.57 -5.85
C GLU A 86 9.60 -20.87 -5.36
N GLN A 87 10.58 -20.01 -5.68
CA GLN A 87 12.00 -20.29 -5.49
C GLN A 87 12.69 -19.26 -4.58
N GLY A 88 11.95 -18.26 -4.07
CA GLY A 88 12.50 -17.23 -3.17
C GLY A 88 13.55 -16.33 -3.80
N LYS A 89 13.57 -16.25 -5.14
CA LYS A 89 14.52 -15.44 -5.92
C LYS A 89 14.26 -13.94 -5.78
N ASP A 90 15.20 -13.14 -6.27
CA ASP A 90 15.05 -11.69 -6.32
C ASP A 90 14.39 -11.24 -7.63
N PHE A 91 13.37 -10.38 -7.53
CA PHE A 91 12.58 -9.98 -8.71
C PHE A 91 13.40 -9.13 -9.69
N LEU A 92 14.26 -8.24 -9.19
CA LEU A 92 15.08 -7.38 -10.03
C LEU A 92 16.08 -8.23 -10.82
N GLU A 93 16.78 -9.14 -10.15
CA GLU A 93 17.75 -10.03 -10.79
C GLU A 93 17.10 -10.93 -11.85
N GLU A 94 15.90 -11.45 -11.59
CA GLU A 94 15.18 -12.26 -12.59
C GLU A 94 14.75 -11.45 -13.82
N LEU A 95 14.37 -10.18 -13.67
CA LEU A 95 14.09 -9.30 -14.80
C LEU A 95 15.37 -8.94 -15.58
N LEU A 96 16.49 -8.74 -14.89
CA LEU A 96 17.77 -8.42 -15.52
C LEU A 96 18.34 -9.60 -16.31
N ALA A 97 18.08 -10.83 -15.85
CA ALA A 97 18.47 -12.06 -16.51
C ALA A 97 17.53 -12.47 -17.66
N ASP A 98 16.35 -11.87 -17.79
CA ASP A 98 15.36 -12.21 -18.81
C ASP A 98 15.63 -11.46 -20.13
N ALA A 99 16.05 -12.20 -21.15
CA ALA A 99 16.39 -11.64 -22.45
C ALA A 99 15.21 -10.94 -23.16
N GLU A 100 13.96 -11.41 -23.01
CA GLU A 100 12.81 -10.73 -23.62
C GLU A 100 12.49 -9.42 -22.90
N VAL A 101 12.69 -9.37 -21.58
CA VAL A 101 12.56 -8.11 -20.81
C VAL A 101 13.68 -7.14 -21.19
N ARG A 102 14.92 -7.62 -21.29
CA ARG A 102 16.10 -6.80 -21.66
C ARG A 102 16.10 -6.33 -23.11
N ALA A 103 15.38 -7.03 -24.00
CA ALA A 103 15.14 -6.57 -25.35
C ALA A 103 14.25 -5.32 -25.40
N ALA A 104 13.34 -5.15 -24.44
CA ALA A 104 12.42 -4.02 -24.37
C ALA A 104 12.90 -2.88 -23.45
N LEU A 105 13.61 -3.19 -22.37
CA LEU A 105 14.03 -2.23 -21.35
C LEU A 105 15.54 -2.34 -21.06
N THR A 106 16.23 -1.21 -20.93
CA THR A 106 17.62 -1.16 -20.46
C THR A 106 17.73 -1.56 -18.98
N GLU A 107 18.94 -1.89 -18.52
CA GLU A 107 19.16 -2.23 -17.12
C GLU A 107 18.86 -1.04 -16.22
N GLU A 108 19.26 0.16 -16.63
CA GLU A 108 19.00 1.41 -15.94
C GLU A 108 17.49 1.66 -15.84
N GLN A 109 16.75 1.44 -16.93
CA GLN A 109 15.30 1.57 -16.95
C GLN A 109 14.62 0.57 -16.00
N ILE A 110 15.10 -0.67 -15.93
CA ILE A 110 14.56 -1.68 -15.01
C ILE A 110 14.87 -1.27 -13.56
N ARG A 111 16.13 -0.94 -13.23
CA ARG A 111 16.55 -0.55 -11.88
C ARG A 111 15.78 0.67 -11.37
N GLU A 112 15.50 1.66 -12.22
CA GLU A 112 14.68 2.83 -11.86
C GLU A 112 13.26 2.46 -11.41
N LYS A 113 12.69 1.35 -11.90
CA LYS A 113 11.36 0.89 -11.44
C LYS A 113 11.35 0.33 -10.03
N PHE A 114 12.51 0.12 -9.42
CA PHE A 114 12.65 -0.36 -8.05
C PHE A 114 12.91 0.75 -7.04
N ASP A 115 12.91 2.02 -7.45
CA ASP A 115 12.97 3.15 -6.52
C ASP A 115 11.65 3.35 -5.76
N LEU A 116 11.69 3.23 -4.43
CA LEU A 116 10.56 3.48 -3.55
C LEU A 116 10.10 4.94 -3.55
N GLY A 117 11.00 5.89 -3.83
CA GLY A 117 10.69 7.32 -3.87
C GLY A 117 9.57 7.66 -4.84
N TYR A 118 9.43 6.87 -5.92
CA TYR A 118 8.32 7.00 -6.86
C TYR A 118 6.94 6.88 -6.19
N HIS A 119 6.79 6.01 -5.19
CA HIS A 119 5.52 5.79 -4.50
C HIS A 119 5.23 6.86 -3.44
N THR A 120 6.25 7.53 -2.92
CA THR A 120 6.12 8.55 -1.88
C THR A 120 6.21 9.99 -2.39
N LYS A 121 6.44 10.21 -3.70
CA LYS A 121 6.60 11.54 -4.31
C LYS A 121 5.45 12.53 -4.09
N HIS A 122 4.26 12.05 -3.73
CA HIS A 122 3.09 12.90 -3.48
C HIS A 122 2.69 12.98 -2.00
N VAL A 123 3.51 12.42 -1.08
CA VAL A 123 3.25 12.51 0.37
C VAL A 123 3.10 13.96 0.80
N ASP A 124 4.05 14.83 0.45
CA ASP A 124 3.99 16.26 0.83
C ASP A 124 2.78 16.98 0.24
N THR A 125 2.35 16.59 -0.97
CA THR A 125 1.14 17.15 -1.59
C THR A 125 -0.11 16.81 -0.77
N ILE A 126 -0.18 15.60 -0.22
CA ILE A 126 -1.30 15.17 0.63
C ILE A 126 -1.23 15.89 1.98
N PHE A 127 -0.06 15.96 2.62
CA PHE A 127 0.11 16.65 3.89
C PHE A 127 -0.26 18.13 3.79
N LYS A 128 0.15 18.81 2.72
CA LYS A 128 -0.24 20.21 2.46
C LYS A 128 -1.76 20.41 2.40
N ARG A 129 -2.50 19.47 1.78
CA ARG A 129 -3.97 19.57 1.72
C ARG A 129 -4.65 19.38 3.08
N VAL A 130 -4.05 18.60 3.97
CA VAL A 130 -4.61 18.31 5.30
C VAL A 130 -4.27 19.41 6.30
N PHE A 131 -3.06 19.97 6.23
CA PHE A 131 -2.54 20.88 7.26
C PHE A 131 -2.35 22.34 6.82
N GLY A 132 -2.46 22.67 5.53
CA GLY A 132 -2.32 24.02 4.97
C GLY A 132 -0.96 24.30 4.34
#